data_AF-A0A368GX40-F1
#
_entry.id   AF-A0A368GX40-F1
#
_cell.length_a   1.000
_cell.length_b   1.000
_cell.length_c   1.000
_cell.angle_alpha   90.00
_cell.angle_beta   90.00
_cell.angle_gamma   90.00
#
_symmetry.space_group_name_H-M   'P 1'
#
loop_
_entity.id
_entity.type
_entity.pdbx_description
1 polymer ?
#
loop_
_entity_poly.entity_id
_entity_poly.type
_entity_poly.pdbx_seq_one_letter_code
_entity_poly.pdbx_strand_id
1 'polypeptide(L)'
;MPFGQLPVLEVDGKQLAQSFAIVRFLARKFGFAGKCPYEEALVDSIADQYKDFITEIRPFITVAMGFAQGDSEKLTKEVLLPARTKFFGFVTKFLKENKSGYLVGNSLTYADLYLAESSAEFAKKIPSIYDGFPEVKAHAQKVRSNPALKKWLETRPETSF
;
A
#
# COMPACT_ATOMS: atom_id res chain seq x y z
N MET A 1 17.72 -9.21 -15.01
CA MET A 1 16.26 -9.09 -14.77
C MET A 1 15.63 -10.48 -14.81
N PRO A 2 15.42 -11.14 -13.66
CA PRO A 2 15.00 -12.55 -13.59
C PRO A 2 13.76 -12.91 -14.42
N PHE A 3 12.78 -12.00 -14.51
CA PHE A 3 11.52 -12.22 -15.23
C PHE A 3 11.26 -11.15 -16.31
N GLY A 4 12.30 -10.44 -16.78
CA GLY A 4 12.13 -9.37 -17.78
C GLY A 4 11.27 -8.17 -17.33
N GLN A 5 11.04 -8.03 -16.02
CA GLN A 5 10.22 -6.98 -15.41
C GLN A 5 10.95 -6.30 -14.25
N LEU A 6 10.56 -5.05 -13.99
CA LEU A 6 10.92 -4.30 -12.79
C LEU A 6 9.78 -4.32 -11.77
N PRO A 7 10.06 -4.11 -10.46
CA PRO A 7 11.39 -3.85 -9.87
C PRO A 7 12.25 -5.11 -9.69
N VAL A 8 13.57 -4.89 -9.62
CA VAL A 8 14.58 -5.90 -9.23
C VAL A 8 15.50 -5.28 -8.17
N LEU A 9 15.64 -5.96 -7.04
CA LEU A 9 16.63 -5.65 -6.01
C LEU A 9 17.92 -6.43 -6.31
N GLU A 10 19.07 -5.80 -6.13
CA GLU A 10 20.38 -6.47 -6.14
C GLU A 10 21.01 -6.42 -4.75
N VAL A 11 21.46 -7.56 -4.24
CA VAL A 11 22.16 -7.69 -2.96
C VAL A 11 23.42 -8.51 -3.20
N ASP A 12 24.58 -7.88 -3.10
CA ASP A 12 25.89 -8.50 -3.32
C ASP A 12 25.96 -9.25 -4.67
N GLY A 13 25.48 -8.61 -5.73
CA GLY A 13 25.42 -9.17 -7.09
C GLY A 13 24.29 -10.19 -7.33
N LYS A 14 23.48 -10.52 -6.32
CA LYS A 14 22.34 -11.45 -6.46
C LYS A 14 21.05 -10.70 -6.72
N GLN A 15 20.35 -11.08 -7.79
CA GLN A 15 19.10 -10.44 -8.20
C GLN A 15 17.87 -11.10 -7.55
N LEU A 16 16.97 -10.27 -7.01
CA LEU A 16 15.64 -10.65 -6.51
C LEU A 16 14.60 -9.78 -7.20
N ALA A 17 13.70 -10.39 -7.97
CA ALA A 17 12.57 -9.70 -8.63
C ALA A 17 11.30 -9.77 -7.76
N GLN A 18 10.21 -9.16 -8.25
CA GLN A 18 8.87 -9.09 -7.63
C GLN A 18 8.80 -8.15 -6.42
N SER A 19 8.07 -7.04 -6.55
CA SER A 19 7.96 -6.00 -5.52
C SER A 19 7.58 -6.54 -4.13
N PHE A 20 6.62 -7.47 -4.06
CA PHE A 20 6.20 -8.09 -2.80
C PHE A 20 7.25 -9.01 -2.18
N ALA A 21 8.04 -9.72 -3.00
CA ALA A 21 9.14 -10.53 -2.50
C ALA A 21 10.30 -9.65 -1.99
N ILE A 22 10.63 -8.59 -2.76
CA ILE A 22 11.64 -7.59 -2.41
C ILE A 22 11.30 -6.91 -1.09
N VAL A 23 10.09 -6.35 -0.95
CA VAL A 23 9.71 -5.63 0.27
C VAL A 23 9.69 -6.55 1.48
N ARG A 24 9.20 -7.80 1.34
CA ARG A 24 9.18 -8.78 2.42
C ARG A 24 10.60 -9.16 2.86
N PHE A 25 11.52 -9.36 1.91
CA PHE A 25 12.92 -9.63 2.20
C PHE A 25 13.57 -8.48 2.99
N LEU A 26 13.40 -7.24 2.54
CA LEU A 26 13.94 -6.07 3.24
C LEU A 26 13.27 -5.86 4.61
N ALA A 27 11.95 -6.06 4.68
CA ALA A 27 11.20 -5.96 5.92
C ALA A 27 11.68 -6.96 6.96
N ARG A 28 11.95 -8.22 6.58
CA ARG A 28 12.56 -9.20 7.49
C ARG A 28 13.95 -8.78 7.94
N LYS A 29 14.78 -8.31 6.99
CA LYS A 29 16.16 -7.87 7.28
C LYS A 29 16.23 -6.70 8.26
N PHE A 30 15.25 -5.80 8.23
CA PHE A 30 15.26 -4.55 9.01
C PHE A 30 14.18 -4.48 10.11
N GLY A 31 13.44 -5.56 10.37
CA GLY A 31 12.49 -5.63 11.50
C GLY A 31 11.10 -5.02 11.25
N PHE A 32 10.63 -5.01 10.00
CA PHE A 32 9.32 -4.47 9.58
C PHE A 32 8.36 -5.54 9.02
N ALA A 33 8.64 -6.83 9.25
CA ALA A 33 7.81 -7.93 8.75
C ALA A 33 6.73 -8.39 9.73
N GLY A 34 6.82 -8.01 11.02
CA GLY A 34 6.06 -8.61 12.12
C GLY A 34 7.03 -9.11 13.20
N LYS A 35 6.54 -9.36 14.43
CA LYS A 35 7.40 -9.75 15.57
C LYS A 35 7.49 -11.25 15.81
N CYS A 36 6.60 -12.02 15.19
CA CYS A 36 6.60 -13.47 15.29
C CYS A 36 6.06 -14.09 13.98
N PRO A 37 6.23 -15.40 13.76
CA PRO A 37 5.83 -16.04 12.50
C PRO A 37 4.36 -15.84 12.14
N TYR A 38 3.47 -15.82 13.13
CA TYR A 38 2.05 -15.58 12.89
C TYR A 38 1.75 -14.12 12.51
N GLU A 39 2.41 -13.15 13.16
CA GLU A 39 2.30 -11.74 12.74
C GLU A 39 2.84 -11.54 11.33
N GLU A 40 3.96 -12.17 10.96
CA GLU A 40 4.47 -12.11 9.58
C GLU A 40 3.45 -12.64 8.57
N ALA A 41 2.81 -13.77 8.87
CA ALA A 41 1.76 -14.33 8.02
C ALA A 41 0.53 -13.41 7.91
N LEU A 42 0.14 -12.74 9.01
CA LEU A 42 -0.93 -11.74 8.98
C LEU A 42 -0.55 -10.52 8.11
N VAL A 43 0.67 -10.00 8.27
CA VAL A 43 1.17 -8.89 7.43
C VAL A 43 1.16 -9.30 5.95
N ASP A 44 1.63 -10.52 5.64
CA ASP A 44 1.61 -11.09 4.29
C ASP A 44 0.18 -11.18 3.74
N SER A 45 -0.78 -11.66 4.53
CA SER A 45 -2.18 -11.78 4.10
C SER A 45 -2.81 -10.41 3.76
N ILE A 46 -2.49 -9.37 4.53
CA ILE A 46 -3.00 -8.02 4.27
C ILE A 46 -2.34 -7.44 3.01
N ALA A 47 -1.04 -7.70 2.81
CA ALA A 47 -0.33 -7.29 1.61
C ALA A 47 -0.87 -7.99 0.35
N ASP A 48 -1.19 -9.28 0.42
CA ASP A 48 -1.82 -10.00 -0.69
C ASP A 48 -3.25 -9.50 -0.93
N GLN A 49 -4.02 -9.20 0.11
CA GLN A 49 -5.34 -8.58 -0.05
C GLN A 49 -5.26 -7.18 -0.69
N TYR A 50 -4.21 -6.42 -0.39
CA TYR A 50 -3.90 -5.17 -1.08
C TYR A 50 -3.54 -5.40 -2.56
N LYS A 51 -2.76 -6.43 -2.87
CA LYS A 51 -2.42 -6.81 -4.25
C LYS A 51 -3.67 -7.17 -5.07
N ASP A 52 -4.61 -7.88 -4.46
CA ASP A 52 -5.90 -8.21 -5.09
C ASP A 52 -6.71 -6.95 -5.36
N PHE A 53 -6.76 -6.02 -4.39
CA PHE A 53 -7.38 -4.71 -4.59
C PHE A 53 -6.74 -3.94 -5.76
N ILE A 54 -5.41 -3.85 -5.83
CA ILE A 54 -4.70 -3.20 -6.95
C ILE A 54 -5.00 -3.88 -8.29
N THR A 55 -5.17 -5.20 -8.29
CA THR A 55 -5.54 -5.96 -9.49
C THR A 55 -6.98 -5.65 -9.92
N GLU A 56 -7.91 -5.56 -8.97
CA GLU A 56 -9.32 -5.20 -9.19
C GLU A 56 -9.45 -3.80 -9.81
N ILE A 57 -8.67 -2.83 -9.31
CA ILE A 57 -8.71 -1.44 -9.81
C ILE A 57 -7.76 -1.17 -10.99
N ARG A 58 -7.13 -2.20 -11.55
CA ARG A 58 -6.19 -2.04 -12.68
C ARG A 58 -6.78 -1.26 -13.86
N PRO A 59 -8.04 -1.46 -14.29
CA PRO A 59 -8.63 -0.66 -15.37
C PRO A 59 -8.62 0.84 -15.07
N PHE A 60 -8.94 1.23 -13.83
CA PHE A 60 -8.86 2.62 -13.38
C PHE A 60 -7.41 3.11 -13.40
N ILE A 61 -6.47 2.36 -12.83
CA ILE A 61 -5.05 2.74 -12.76
C ILE A 61 -4.48 2.99 -14.16
N THR A 62 -4.72 2.09 -15.12
CA THR A 62 -4.16 2.21 -16.47
C THR A 62 -4.67 3.43 -17.21
N VAL A 63 -5.94 3.80 -17.03
CA VAL A 63 -6.51 5.03 -17.61
C VAL A 63 -5.99 6.27 -16.88
N ALA A 64 -6.00 6.27 -15.54
CA ALA A 64 -5.55 7.39 -14.74
C ALA A 64 -4.06 7.72 -14.88
N MET A 65 -3.24 6.74 -15.28
CA MET A 65 -1.82 6.90 -15.60
C MET A 65 -1.55 7.18 -17.10
N GLY A 66 -2.58 7.21 -17.94
CA GLY A 66 -2.43 7.48 -19.38
C GLY A 66 -1.90 6.30 -20.21
N PHE A 67 -1.87 5.08 -19.66
CA PHE A 67 -1.49 3.87 -20.39
C PHE A 67 -2.62 3.28 -21.23
N ALA A 68 -3.85 3.75 -21.03
CA ALA A 68 -5.02 3.37 -21.82
C ALA A 68 -5.98 4.56 -21.96
N GLN A 69 -6.75 4.58 -23.04
CA GLN A 69 -7.88 5.50 -23.18
C GLN A 69 -9.08 5.00 -22.37
N GLY A 70 -9.83 5.91 -21.77
CA GLY A 70 -11.05 5.59 -21.05
C GLY A 70 -11.60 6.78 -20.26
N ASP A 71 -12.79 6.59 -19.69
CA ASP A 71 -13.43 7.58 -18.82
C ASP A 71 -12.98 7.34 -17.36
N SER A 72 -12.04 8.16 -16.91
CA SER A 72 -11.51 8.09 -15.55
C SER A 72 -12.56 8.37 -14.47
N GLU A 73 -13.55 9.22 -14.74
CA GLU A 73 -14.61 9.53 -13.76
C GLU A 73 -15.56 8.34 -13.61
N LYS A 74 -15.96 7.74 -14.73
CA LYS A 74 -16.76 6.51 -14.74
C LYS A 74 -16.03 5.38 -14.01
N LEU A 75 -14.76 5.14 -14.33
CA LEU A 75 -13.94 4.11 -13.67
C LEU A 75 -13.73 4.40 -12.19
N THR A 76 -13.66 5.67 -11.79
CA THR A 76 -13.64 6.04 -10.37
C THR A 76 -14.90 5.53 -9.66
N LYS A 77 -16.08 5.83 -10.21
CA LYS A 77 -17.38 5.48 -9.61
C LYS A 77 -17.69 3.98 -9.65
N GLU A 78 -17.38 3.31 -10.75
CA GLU A 78 -17.80 1.93 -11.02
C GLU A 78 -16.75 0.88 -10.61
N VAL A 79 -15.46 1.26 -10.55
CA VAL A 79 -14.37 0.31 -10.26
C VAL A 79 -13.65 0.68 -8.98
N LEU A 80 -13.04 1.87 -8.90
CA LEU A 80 -12.22 2.24 -7.75
C LEU A 80 -13.02 2.33 -6.45
N LEU A 81 -14.13 3.10 -6.43
CA LEU A 81 -14.87 3.34 -5.19
C LEU A 81 -15.51 2.05 -4.60
N PRO A 82 -16.10 1.14 -5.40
CA PRO A 82 -16.59 -0.14 -4.90
C PRO A 82 -15.46 -1.04 -4.36
N ALA A 83 -14.38 -1.20 -5.11
CA ALA A 83 -13.21 -1.98 -4.69
C ALA A 83 -12.58 -1.41 -3.41
N ARG A 84 -12.46 -0.08 -3.34
CA ARG A 84 -11.99 0.66 -2.17
C ARG A 84 -12.90 0.41 -0.97
N THR A 85 -14.22 0.45 -1.14
CA THR A 85 -15.17 0.23 -0.04
C THR A 85 -14.99 -1.15 0.58
N LYS A 86 -14.82 -2.19 -0.25
CA LYS A 86 -14.53 -3.56 0.21
C LYS A 86 -13.17 -3.63 0.93
N PHE A 87 -12.10 -3.17 0.28
CA PHE A 87 -10.74 -3.24 0.82
C PHE A 87 -10.59 -2.43 2.11
N PHE A 88 -11.05 -1.17 2.14
CA PHE A 88 -11.02 -0.32 3.33
C PHE A 88 -11.89 -0.90 4.44
N GLY A 89 -13.01 -1.54 4.11
CA GLY A 89 -13.81 -2.29 5.07
C GLY A 89 -13.03 -3.39 5.78
N PHE A 90 -12.21 -4.16 5.05
CA PHE A 90 -11.36 -5.19 5.66
C PHE A 90 -10.27 -4.60 6.54
N VAL A 91 -9.46 -3.65 6.05
CA VAL A 91 -8.36 -3.08 6.84
C VAL A 91 -8.86 -2.28 8.04
N THR A 92 -10.06 -1.68 7.97
CA THR A 92 -10.67 -1.00 9.12
C THR A 92 -10.98 -1.96 10.26
N LYS A 93 -11.32 -3.23 9.98
CA LYS A 93 -11.48 -4.25 11.04
C LYS A 93 -10.18 -4.49 11.79
N PHE A 94 -9.07 -4.68 11.06
CA PHE A 94 -7.74 -4.79 11.66
C PHE A 94 -7.37 -3.57 12.51
N LEU A 95 -7.61 -2.36 12.00
CA LEU A 95 -7.34 -1.11 12.73
C LEU A 95 -8.20 -0.95 14.00
N LYS A 96 -9.45 -1.43 13.98
CA LYS A 96 -10.35 -1.37 15.14
C LYS A 96 -9.98 -2.39 16.21
N GLU A 97 -9.57 -3.59 15.81
CA GLU A 97 -9.12 -4.64 16.71
C GLU A 97 -7.75 -4.31 17.33
N ASN A 98 -6.94 -3.49 16.63
CA ASN A 98 -5.59 -3.13 17.05
C ASN A 98 -5.47 -1.68 17.57
N LYS A 99 -5.39 -1.54 18.90
CA LYS A 99 -5.28 -0.23 19.57
C LYS A 99 -3.98 0.55 19.29
N SER A 100 -2.98 -0.07 18.69
CA SER A 100 -1.71 0.63 18.37
C SER A 100 -1.86 1.63 17.22
N GLY A 101 -2.90 1.49 16.39
CA GLY A 101 -3.08 2.25 15.17
C GLY A 101 -2.22 1.76 13.99
N TYR A 102 -1.58 0.60 14.11
CA TYR A 102 -1.00 -0.15 12.99
C TYR A 102 -1.92 -1.32 12.60
N LEU A 103 -1.69 -1.91 11.43
CA LEU A 103 -2.50 -3.03 10.95
C LEU A 103 -2.26 -4.32 11.76
N VAL A 104 -1.01 -4.61 12.13
CA VAL A 104 -0.63 -5.82 12.87
C VAL A 104 0.33 -5.46 14.00
N GLY A 105 0.17 -6.11 15.16
CA GLY A 105 1.05 -5.92 16.31
C GLY A 105 1.03 -4.49 16.85
N ASN A 106 2.16 -4.00 17.35
CA ASN A 106 2.25 -2.65 17.94
C ASN A 106 3.37 -1.78 17.35
N SER A 107 3.86 -2.13 16.16
CA SER A 107 4.91 -1.41 15.46
C SER A 107 4.66 -1.42 13.96
N LEU A 108 5.32 -0.50 13.25
CA LEU A 108 5.24 -0.37 11.80
C LEU A 108 5.65 -1.67 11.10
N THR A 109 4.84 -2.07 10.12
CA THR A 109 5.13 -3.17 9.19
C THR A 109 5.07 -2.69 7.74
N TYR A 110 5.54 -3.49 6.79
CA TYR A 110 5.47 -3.11 5.39
C TYR A 110 4.03 -3.08 4.83
N ALA A 111 3.07 -3.78 5.45
CA ALA A 111 1.65 -3.66 5.09
C ALA A 111 1.11 -2.25 5.41
N ASP A 112 1.57 -1.64 6.50
CA ASP A 112 1.22 -0.26 6.83
C ASP A 112 1.71 0.73 5.78
N LEU A 113 2.92 0.49 5.23
CA LEU A 113 3.48 1.33 4.16
C LEU A 113 2.62 1.26 2.89
N TYR A 114 2.18 0.07 2.48
CA TYR A 114 1.30 -0.09 1.32
C TYR A 114 -0.02 0.66 1.48
N LEU A 115 -0.70 0.49 2.62
CA LEU A 115 -1.97 1.15 2.88
C LEU A 115 -1.81 2.68 2.96
N ALA A 116 -0.81 3.17 3.71
CA ALA A 116 -0.59 4.59 3.92
C ALA A 116 -0.14 5.34 2.66
N GLU A 117 0.71 4.72 1.84
CA GLU A 117 1.14 5.32 0.57
C GLU A 117 -0.01 5.36 -0.42
N SER A 118 -0.64 4.20 -0.70
CA SER A 118 -1.69 4.12 -1.72
C SER A 118 -2.88 5.02 -1.41
N SER A 119 -3.38 5.01 -0.17
CA SER A 119 -4.51 5.85 0.23
C SER A 119 -4.19 7.35 0.17
N ALA A 120 -2.99 7.76 0.57
CA ALA A 120 -2.57 9.15 0.50
C ALA A 120 -2.37 9.64 -0.94
N GLU A 121 -1.80 8.81 -1.83
CA GLU A 121 -1.64 9.15 -3.25
C GLU A 121 -2.99 9.23 -3.98
N PHE A 122 -3.92 8.30 -3.70
CA PHE A 122 -5.29 8.41 -4.22
C PHE A 122 -5.98 9.69 -3.73
N ALA A 123 -5.78 10.08 -2.47
CA ALA A 123 -6.41 11.28 -1.91
C ALA A 123 -6.02 12.59 -2.60
N LYS A 124 -4.85 12.65 -3.25
CA LYS A 124 -4.42 13.83 -4.02
C LYS A 124 -5.31 14.10 -5.22
N LYS A 125 -5.79 13.05 -5.89
CA LYS A 125 -6.64 13.14 -7.08
C LYS A 125 -8.12 12.91 -6.77
N ILE A 126 -8.42 12.19 -5.70
CA ILE A 126 -9.77 11.77 -5.30
C ILE A 126 -9.95 12.12 -3.83
N PRO A 127 -10.31 13.37 -3.50
CA PRO A 127 -10.45 13.82 -2.12
C PRO A 127 -11.43 12.99 -1.29
N SER A 128 -12.44 12.39 -1.92
CA SER A 128 -13.47 11.54 -1.31
C SER A 128 -13.02 10.09 -1.04
N ILE A 129 -11.76 9.73 -1.29
CA ILE A 129 -11.26 8.35 -1.10
C ILE A 129 -11.43 7.87 0.34
N TYR A 130 -11.42 8.79 1.32
CA TYR A 130 -11.58 8.49 2.74
C TYR A 130 -13.01 8.56 3.25
N ASP A 131 -13.99 8.94 2.42
CA ASP A 131 -15.37 9.09 2.87
C ASP A 131 -15.89 7.76 3.42
N GLY A 132 -16.34 7.77 4.69
CA GLY A 132 -16.77 6.58 5.42
C GLY A 132 -15.66 5.76 6.11
N PHE A 133 -14.39 6.16 5.98
CA PHE A 133 -13.23 5.43 6.53
C PHE A 133 -12.24 6.35 7.26
N PRO A 134 -12.66 7.03 8.34
CA PRO A 134 -11.79 7.92 9.10
C PRO A 134 -10.58 7.21 9.73
N GLU A 135 -10.70 5.92 10.06
CA GLU A 135 -9.63 5.11 10.63
C GLU A 135 -8.47 4.93 9.64
N VAL A 136 -8.78 4.74 8.35
CA VAL A 136 -7.76 4.60 7.29
C VAL A 136 -7.04 5.94 7.07
N LYS A 137 -7.78 7.07 7.11
CA LYS A 137 -7.17 8.40 7.05
C LYS A 137 -6.22 8.65 8.21
N ALA A 138 -6.63 8.31 9.44
CA ALA A 138 -5.81 8.45 10.63
C ALA A 138 -4.57 7.55 10.58
N HIS A 139 -4.71 6.31 10.09
CA HIS A 139 -3.59 5.39 9.86
C HIS A 139 -2.57 5.98 8.88
N ALA A 140 -3.01 6.48 7.72
CA ALA A 140 -2.12 7.08 6.73
C ALA A 140 -1.34 8.27 7.30
N GLN A 141 -2.02 9.14 8.06
CA GLN A 141 -1.38 10.26 8.75
C GLN A 141 -0.35 9.81 9.78
N LYS A 142 -0.70 8.84 10.63
CA LYS A 142 0.20 8.25 11.62
C LYS A 142 1.47 7.71 10.97
N VAL A 143 1.33 6.84 9.97
CA VAL A 143 2.47 6.20 9.28
C VAL A 143 3.36 7.26 8.62
N ARG A 144 2.77 8.19 7.87
CA ARG A 144 3.53 9.24 7.15
C ARG A 144 4.16 10.28 8.09
N SER A 145 3.73 10.35 9.35
CA SER A 145 4.35 11.21 10.37
C SER A 145 5.64 10.63 10.98
N ASN A 146 5.97 9.36 10.70
CA ASN A 146 7.25 8.79 11.11
C ASN A 146 8.41 9.68 10.61
N PRO A 147 9.36 10.11 11.45
CA PRO A 147 10.36 11.10 11.06
C PRO A 147 11.19 10.72 9.83
N ALA A 148 11.59 9.45 9.70
CA ALA A 148 12.37 8.98 8.57
C ALA A 148 11.52 8.94 7.28
N LEU A 149 10.27 8.46 7.37
CA LEU A 149 9.36 8.46 6.23
C LEU A 149 8.96 9.88 5.81
N LYS A 150 8.68 10.76 6.77
CA LYS A 150 8.35 12.17 6.50
C LYS A 150 9.49 12.84 5.74
N LYS A 151 10.73 12.68 6.21
CA LYS A 151 11.93 13.19 5.52
C LYS A 151 12.05 12.62 4.10
N TRP A 152 11.81 11.32 3.92
CA TRP A 152 11.82 10.70 2.59
C TRP A 152 10.73 11.30 1.69
N LEU A 153 9.50 11.47 2.18
CA LEU A 153 8.40 12.04 1.41
C LEU A 153 8.65 13.49 0.98
N GLU A 154 9.34 14.27 1.81
CA GLU A 154 9.73 15.66 1.51
C GLU A 154 10.90 15.77 0.52
N THR A 155 11.70 14.70 0.36
CA THR A 155 12.96 14.75 -0.42
C THR A 155 12.98 13.79 -1.61
N ARG A 156 12.01 12.87 -1.72
CA ARG A 156 11.89 11.97 -2.87
C ARG A 156 11.65 12.78 -4.15
N PRO A 157 12.12 12.29 -5.31
CA PRO A 157 11.81 12.93 -6.58
C PRO A 157 10.30 13.07 -6.80
N GLU A 158 9.86 14.24 -7.25
CA GLU A 158 8.47 14.45 -7.66
C GLU A 158 8.23 13.73 -8.99
N THR A 159 7.21 12.88 -8.99
CA THR A 159 6.82 12.02 -10.10
C THR A 159 5.30 12.06 -10.24
N SER A 160 4.78 11.73 -11.43
CA SER A 160 3.35 11.78 -11.73
C SER A 160 2.56 10.61 -11.12
N PHE A 161 3.25 9.53 -10.74
CA PHE A 161 2.75 8.33 -10.07
C PHE A 161 3.88 7.58 -9.35
#